data_AF-A0A7C8JQA7-F1
#
_entry.id   AF-A0A7C8JQA7-F1
#
_cell.length_a   1.000
_cell.length_b   1.000
_cell.length_c   1.000
_cell.angle_alpha   90.00
_cell.angle_beta   90.00
_cell.angle_gamma   90.00
#
_symmetry.space_group_name_H-M   'P 1'
#
loop_
_entity.id
_entity.type
_entity.pdbx_description
1 polymer ?
#
loop_
_entity_poly.entity_id
_entity_poly.type
_entity_poly.pdbx_seq_one_letter_code
_entity_poly.pdbx_strand_id
1 'polypeptide(L)'
;MLTGDDYDFQCHSNLVRSVLPFGLAESDVHDVLNIFQVTGLNSQGKYFMEASPARPGDYIEFFAEQDLLMALSTCPGGDLSRWGWGEGSAGDEGDEKQSMWDCCREIKVEIFEIDKEAKDVLKDWKEPKKPGYKGMHGMKVPGGELTTSIKMWTADNGVEVDQA
;
A
#
# COMPACT_ATOMS: atom_id res chain seq x y z
N MET A 1 -1.58 -12.44 -13.77
CA MET A 1 -2.85 -12.30 -13.00
C MET A 1 -3.55 -13.65 -12.90
N LEU A 2 -4.48 -13.86 -11.95
CA LEU A 2 -5.27 -15.11 -11.85
C LEU A 2 -6.11 -15.40 -13.10
N THR A 3 -6.52 -14.36 -13.84
CA THR A 3 -7.27 -14.49 -15.10
C THR A 3 -6.38 -14.80 -16.30
N GLY A 4 -5.05 -14.69 -16.16
CA GLY A 4 -4.11 -14.78 -17.28
C GLY A 4 -3.96 -13.49 -18.09
N ASP A 5 -4.80 -12.48 -17.85
CA ASP A 5 -4.74 -11.19 -18.57
C ASP A 5 -3.72 -10.23 -17.96
N ASP A 6 -3.14 -9.38 -18.81
CA ASP A 6 -2.31 -8.26 -18.39
C ASP A 6 -3.17 -7.01 -18.11
N TYR A 7 -2.96 -6.39 -16.96
CA TYR A 7 -3.71 -5.21 -16.54
C TYR A 7 -2.87 -4.28 -15.65
N ASP A 8 -2.61 -3.07 -16.16
CA ASP A 8 -1.65 -2.12 -15.56
C ASP A 8 -2.28 -1.05 -14.65
N PHE A 9 -3.60 -1.04 -14.48
CA PHE A 9 -4.33 -0.02 -13.73
C PHE A 9 -4.89 -0.52 -12.40
N GLN A 10 -4.30 -1.58 -11.86
CA GLN A 10 -4.54 -2.06 -10.50
C GLN A 10 -3.85 -1.17 -9.45
N CYS A 11 -4.33 -1.23 -8.20
CA CYS A 11 -3.81 -0.41 -7.10
C CYS A 11 -2.29 -0.51 -6.94
N HIS A 12 -1.74 -1.72 -7.02
CA HIS A 12 -0.29 -1.93 -6.95
C HIS A 12 0.46 -1.11 -8.00
N SER A 13 0.11 -1.28 -9.27
CA SER A 13 0.72 -0.54 -10.38
C SER A 13 0.49 0.99 -10.29
N ASN A 14 -0.66 1.43 -9.80
CA ASN A 14 -0.93 2.85 -9.54
C ASN A 14 0.02 3.41 -8.47
N LEU A 15 0.21 2.67 -7.37
CA LEU A 15 1.10 3.06 -6.29
C LEU A 15 2.56 3.07 -6.73
N VAL A 16 3.02 2.05 -7.45
CA VAL A 16 4.37 2.01 -8.04
C VAL A 16 4.61 3.28 -8.84
N ARG A 17 3.73 3.61 -9.79
CA ARG A 17 3.86 4.83 -10.60
C ARG A 17 3.87 6.11 -9.76
N SER A 18 3.11 6.16 -8.68
CA SER A 18 3.02 7.36 -7.83
C SER A 18 4.29 7.61 -7.01
N VAL A 19 5.05 6.56 -6.67
CA VAL A 19 6.24 6.68 -5.82
C VAL A 19 7.54 6.85 -6.62
N LEU A 20 7.57 6.45 -7.90
CA LEU A 20 8.74 6.60 -8.78
C LEU A 20 9.35 8.02 -8.79
N PRO A 21 8.57 9.12 -8.87
CA PRO A 21 9.12 10.48 -8.86
C PRO A 21 9.88 10.85 -7.58
N PHE A 22 9.68 10.10 -6.49
CA PHE A 22 10.34 10.28 -5.21
C PHE A 22 11.60 9.40 -5.05
N GLY A 23 12.02 8.71 -6.11
CA GLY A 23 13.20 7.84 -6.12
C GLY A 23 12.98 6.48 -5.47
N LEU A 24 11.72 6.09 -5.25
CA LEU A 24 11.33 4.79 -4.73
C LEU A 24 11.06 3.80 -5.87
N ALA A 25 11.15 2.51 -5.56
CA ALA A 25 10.93 1.42 -6.48
C ALA A 25 9.67 0.61 -6.14
N GLU A 26 9.32 -0.36 -6.99
CA GLU A 26 8.20 -1.27 -6.74
C GLU A 26 8.31 -2.02 -5.41
N SER A 27 9.53 -2.36 -4.98
CA SER A 27 9.79 -3.02 -3.69
C SER A 27 9.49 -2.16 -2.46
N ASP A 28 9.35 -0.85 -2.63
CA ASP A 28 8.98 0.07 -1.54
C ASP A 28 7.45 0.18 -1.39
N VAL A 29 6.68 -0.33 -2.35
CA VAL A 29 5.22 -0.45 -2.23
C VAL A 29 4.91 -1.63 -1.30
N HIS A 30 4.23 -1.31 -0.20
CA HIS A 30 3.86 -2.27 0.84
C HIS A 30 2.35 -2.55 0.84
N ASP A 31 1.94 -3.50 1.69
CA ASP A 31 0.52 -3.77 1.95
C ASP A 31 -0.21 -2.48 2.35
N VAL A 32 -1.42 -2.30 1.80
CA VAL A 32 -2.15 -1.04 1.88
C VAL A 32 -3.11 -1.00 3.07
N LEU A 33 -3.38 0.21 3.55
CA LEU A 33 -4.61 0.50 4.29
C LEU A 33 -5.75 0.67 3.28
N ASN A 34 -6.71 -0.25 3.27
CA ASN A 34 -7.87 -0.18 2.38
C ASN A 34 -8.93 0.78 2.94
N ILE A 35 -8.82 2.06 2.61
CA ILE A 35 -9.75 3.10 3.06
C ILE A 35 -11.14 2.86 2.46
N PHE A 36 -12.18 2.92 3.29
CA PHE A 36 -13.60 2.66 2.97
C PHE A 36 -13.96 1.25 2.48
N GLN A 37 -13.01 0.31 2.40
CA GLN A 37 -13.32 -1.06 1.99
C GLN A 37 -13.93 -1.85 3.16
N VAL A 38 -15.06 -2.54 2.91
CA VAL A 38 -15.66 -3.44 3.90
C VAL A 38 -15.17 -4.85 3.65
N THR A 39 -14.38 -5.37 4.58
CA THR A 39 -13.80 -6.71 4.46
C THR A 39 -13.71 -7.42 5.80
N GLY A 40 -13.52 -8.73 5.75
CA GLY A 40 -13.35 -9.52 6.95
C GLY A 40 -13.01 -10.96 6.64
N LEU A 41 -13.05 -11.79 7.69
CA LEU A 41 -12.92 -13.24 7.58
C LEU A 41 -14.27 -13.87 7.95
N ASN A 42 -14.76 -14.77 7.11
CA ASN A 42 -15.96 -15.53 7.42
C ASN A 42 -15.69 -16.65 8.46
N SER A 43 -16.72 -17.41 8.82
CA SER A 43 -16.61 -18.51 9.80
C SER A 43 -15.62 -19.62 9.41
N GLN A 44 -15.24 -19.70 8.13
CA GLN A 44 -14.22 -20.62 7.61
C GLN A 44 -12.83 -20.00 7.52
N GLY A 45 -12.64 -18.75 7.97
CA GLY A 45 -11.39 -18.01 7.86
C GLY A 45 -11.08 -17.52 6.45
N LYS A 46 -12.06 -17.49 5.53
CA LYS A 46 -11.86 -16.98 4.17
C LYS A 46 -12.12 -15.48 4.13
N TYR A 47 -11.26 -14.78 3.41
CA TYR A 47 -11.41 -13.35 3.13
C TYR A 47 -12.68 -13.08 2.31
N PHE A 48 -13.46 -12.09 2.72
CA PHE A 48 -14.61 -11.61 1.98
C PHE A 48 -14.56 -10.09 1.86
N MET A 49 -15.30 -9.57 0.88
CA MET A 49 -15.51 -8.15 0.66
C MET A 49 -17.00 -7.90 0.47
N GLU A 50 -17.47 -6.74 0.91
CA GLU A 50 -18.83 -6.27 0.69
C GLU A 50 -18.83 -4.85 0.10
N ALA A 51 -19.98 -4.44 -0.43
CA ALA A 51 -20.17 -3.09 -0.94
C ALA A 51 -19.88 -2.06 0.15
N SER A 52 -19.09 -1.04 -0.18
CA SER A 52 -18.77 0.03 0.76
C SER A 52 -20.05 0.82 1.13
N PRO A 53 -20.29 1.11 2.43
CA PRO A 53 -21.39 1.95 2.86
C PRO A 53 -21.09 3.44 2.73
N ALA A 54 -19.85 3.81 2.35
CA ALA A 54 -19.39 5.19 2.29
C ALA A 54 -20.19 6.01 1.26
N ARG A 55 -20.46 7.27 1.60
CA ARG A 55 -21.23 8.23 0.82
C ARG A 55 -20.40 9.48 0.54
N PRO A 56 -20.78 10.28 -0.49
CA PRO A 56 -20.15 11.59 -0.70
C PRO A 56 -20.22 12.44 0.58
N GLY A 57 -19.06 12.89 1.04
CA GLY A 57 -18.92 13.67 2.28
C GLY A 57 -18.44 12.85 3.48
N ASP A 58 -18.47 11.51 3.43
CA ASP A 58 -17.80 10.70 4.43
C ASP A 58 -16.29 10.87 4.30
N TYR A 59 -15.59 10.98 5.43
CA TYR A 59 -14.15 11.19 5.45
C TYR A 59 -13.50 10.44 6.62
N ILE A 60 -12.20 10.22 6.47
CA ILE A 60 -11.30 9.84 7.55
C ILE A 60 -10.22 10.92 7.61
N GLU A 61 -9.90 11.35 8.84
CA GLU A 61 -8.89 12.37 9.07
C GLU A 61 -7.73 11.76 9.87
N PHE A 62 -6.51 12.12 9.49
CA PHE A 62 -5.29 11.64 10.11
C PHE A 62 -4.48 12.82 10.66
N PHE A 63 -3.89 12.64 11.84
CA PHE A 63 -2.84 13.51 12.33
C PHE A 63 -1.47 12.92 11.97
N ALA A 64 -0.65 13.65 11.21
CA ALA A 64 0.68 13.21 10.84
C ALA A 64 1.64 13.38 12.02
N GLU A 65 1.96 12.29 12.72
CA GLU A 65 2.88 12.32 13.86
C GLU A 65 4.35 12.51 13.47
N GLN A 66 4.69 12.36 12.19
CA GLN A 66 6.02 12.60 11.61
C GLN A 66 5.84 13.08 10.16
N ASP A 67 6.93 13.46 9.50
CA ASP A 67 6.91 13.77 8.06
C ASP A 67 6.57 12.51 7.25
N LEU A 68 5.56 12.60 6.39
CA LEU A 68 5.05 11.47 5.60
C LEU A 68 5.07 11.76 4.11
N LEU A 69 5.42 10.73 3.33
CA LEU A 69 5.05 10.62 1.93
C LEU A 69 3.82 9.71 1.83
N MET A 70 2.69 10.27 1.41
CA MET A 70 1.45 9.50 1.21
C MET A 70 1.21 9.24 -0.28
N ALA A 71 1.14 7.97 -0.64
CA ALA A 71 0.69 7.52 -1.96
C ALA A 71 -0.73 6.96 -1.84
N LEU A 72 -1.61 7.33 -2.77
CA LEU A 72 -3.01 6.90 -2.77
C LEU A 72 -3.42 6.43 -4.17
N SER A 73 -4.16 5.33 -4.23
CA SER A 73 -4.77 4.82 -5.45
C SER A 73 -6.28 4.77 -5.28
N THR A 74 -7.02 5.32 -6.24
CA THR A 74 -8.44 5.03 -6.40
C THR A 74 -8.57 3.62 -6.98
N CYS A 75 -9.18 2.71 -6.23
CA CYS A 75 -9.25 1.30 -6.64
C CYS A 75 -10.16 1.16 -7.87
N PRO A 76 -9.73 0.46 -8.95
CA PRO A 76 -10.60 0.20 -10.10
C PRO A 76 -11.80 -0.70 -9.75
N GLY A 77 -11.78 -1.35 -8.58
CA GLY A 77 -12.92 -2.08 -8.00
C GLY A 77 -14.05 -1.17 -7.51
N GLY A 78 -13.83 0.14 -7.46
CA GLY A 78 -14.80 1.12 -6.97
C GLY A 78 -15.25 0.84 -5.54
N ASP A 79 -16.56 0.85 -5.32
CA ASP A 79 -17.18 0.51 -4.03
C ASP A 79 -17.41 -0.99 -3.82
N LEU A 80 -16.93 -1.84 -4.74
CA LEU A 80 -17.11 -3.30 -4.74
C LEU A 80 -18.58 -3.77 -4.82
N SER A 81 -19.55 -2.88 -5.09
CA SER A 81 -20.95 -3.28 -5.32
C SER A 81 -21.16 -4.04 -6.63
N ARG A 82 -20.18 -3.98 -7.53
CA ARG A 82 -20.16 -4.64 -8.85
C ARG A 82 -19.11 -5.76 -8.93
N TRP A 83 -18.52 -6.13 -7.81
CA TRP A 83 -17.50 -7.18 -7.73
C TRP A 83 -18.14 -8.57 -7.82
N GLY A 84 -17.59 -9.48 -8.64
CA GLY A 84 -17.79 -10.91 -8.43
C GLY A 84 -17.53 -11.87 -9.60
N TRP A 85 -17.70 -13.16 -9.26
CA TRP A 85 -18.01 -14.32 -10.09
C TRP A 85 -19.31 -14.91 -9.51
N GLY A 86 -20.46 -14.77 -10.18
CA GLY A 86 -21.79 -15.24 -9.73
C GLY A 86 -22.95 -14.27 -10.02
N GLU A 87 -24.21 -14.75 -10.00
CA GLU A 87 -25.42 -14.05 -10.49
C GLU A 87 -25.45 -12.54 -10.16
N GLY A 88 -25.33 -11.71 -11.19
CA GLY A 88 -25.29 -10.24 -11.11
C GLY A 88 -23.87 -9.63 -11.08
N SER A 89 -22.82 -10.45 -11.18
CA SER A 89 -21.44 -10.00 -11.30
C SER A 89 -21.07 -9.66 -12.74
N ALA A 90 -20.12 -8.74 -12.90
CA ALA A 90 -19.45 -8.41 -14.15
C ALA A 90 -18.66 -9.62 -14.68
N GLY A 91 -19.35 -10.61 -15.26
CA GLY A 91 -18.74 -11.86 -15.71
C GLY A 91 -19.69 -12.95 -16.20
N ASP A 92 -21.00 -12.85 -15.94
CA ASP A 92 -21.95 -13.76 -16.60
C ASP A 92 -22.22 -13.28 -18.04
N GLU A 93 -22.07 -14.18 -19.02
CA GLU A 93 -22.19 -13.93 -20.47
C GLU A 93 -23.63 -13.61 -20.95
N GLY A 94 -24.38 -12.82 -20.20
CA GLY A 94 -25.74 -12.43 -20.54
C GLY A 94 -26.13 -11.18 -19.77
N ASP A 95 -26.30 -10.09 -20.52
CA ASP A 95 -26.78 -8.77 -20.11
C ASP A 95 -25.70 -7.78 -19.64
N GLU A 96 -25.59 -6.69 -20.42
CA GLU A 96 -24.79 -5.46 -20.25
C GLU A 96 -23.51 -5.58 -19.41
N LYS A 97 -22.34 -5.54 -20.07
CA LYS A 97 -21.00 -5.47 -19.45
C LYS A 97 -20.87 -4.24 -18.52
N GLN A 98 -21.42 -4.32 -17.31
CA GLN A 98 -21.21 -3.33 -16.26
C GLN A 98 -19.81 -3.54 -15.72
N SER A 99 -18.99 -2.50 -15.76
CA SER A 99 -17.59 -2.56 -15.36
C SER A 99 -17.45 -2.14 -13.89
N MET A 100 -16.49 -2.70 -13.16
CA MET A 100 -16.13 -2.16 -11.84
C MET A 100 -15.72 -0.68 -11.90
N TRP A 101 -15.25 -0.23 -13.06
CA TRP A 101 -14.97 1.17 -13.35
C TRP A 101 -16.20 2.08 -13.21
N ASP A 102 -17.41 1.57 -13.44
CA ASP A 102 -18.64 2.37 -13.40
C ASP A 102 -18.99 2.85 -11.99
N CYS A 103 -18.46 2.18 -10.96
CA CYS A 103 -18.57 2.60 -9.56
C CYS A 103 -17.26 3.16 -8.98
N CYS A 104 -16.23 3.36 -9.81
CA CYS A 104 -15.01 4.02 -9.40
C CYS A 104 -15.24 5.53 -9.23
N ARG A 105 -14.72 6.09 -8.14
CA ARG A 105 -14.88 7.51 -7.79
C ARG A 105 -13.54 8.09 -7.37
N GLU A 106 -13.38 9.38 -7.63
CA GLU A 106 -12.22 10.14 -7.15
C GLU A 106 -12.22 10.23 -5.62
N ILE A 107 -11.03 10.20 -5.04
CA ILE A 107 -10.82 10.47 -3.61
C ILE A 107 -10.13 11.82 -3.48
N LYS A 108 -10.75 12.73 -2.72
CA LYS A 108 -10.16 14.03 -2.41
C LYS A 108 -9.25 13.90 -1.20
N VAL A 109 -8.05 14.48 -1.30
CA VAL A 109 -7.11 14.62 -0.18
C VAL A 109 -6.93 16.10 0.13
N GLU A 110 -7.08 16.46 1.40
CA GLU A 110 -6.88 17.83 1.89
C GLU A 110 -5.83 17.82 3.00
N ILE A 111 -4.92 18.79 2.96
CA ILE A 111 -3.84 18.93 3.94
C ILE A 111 -4.09 20.21 4.73
N PHE A 112 -4.14 20.07 6.05
CA PHE A 112 -4.37 21.17 6.98
C PHE A 112 -3.14 21.35 7.87
N GLU A 113 -2.79 22.60 8.16
CA GLU A 113 -1.84 22.94 9.21
C GLU A 113 -2.63 23.43 10.44
N ILE A 114 -2.18 23.05 11.64
CA ILE A 114 -2.76 23.58 12.87
C ILE A 114 -2.53 25.08 12.92
N ASP A 115 -3.62 25.82 13.14
CA ASP A 115 -3.59 27.27 13.21
C ASP A 115 -2.54 27.74 14.23
N LYS A 116 -1.83 28.81 13.89
CA LYS A 116 -0.81 29.43 14.74
C LYS A 116 -1.38 29.80 16.10
N GLU A 117 -2.63 30.26 16.14
CA GLU A 117 -3.33 30.62 17.38
C GLU A 117 -3.73 29.40 18.22
N ALA A 118 -3.82 28.21 17.61
CA ALA A 118 -4.21 26.97 18.25
C ALA A 118 -3.01 26.04 18.56
N LYS A 119 -1.77 26.45 18.31
CA LYS A 119 -0.57 25.59 18.49
C LYS A 119 -0.40 25.04 19.90
N ASP A 120 -0.99 25.69 20.90
CA ASP A 120 -0.98 25.22 22.30
C ASP A 120 -1.65 23.85 22.48
N VAL A 121 -2.49 23.38 21.54
CA VAL A 121 -3.02 22.01 21.57
C VAL A 121 -1.92 20.95 21.50
N LEU A 122 -0.75 21.29 20.96
CA LEU A 122 0.43 20.42 20.85
C LEU A 122 1.46 20.64 21.96
N LYS A 123 1.19 21.45 23.00
CA LYS A 123 2.19 21.86 24.00
C LYS A 123 2.95 20.70 24.68
N ASP A 124 2.28 19.58 24.89
CA ASP A 124 2.84 18.37 25.53
C ASP A 124 3.09 17.23 24.53
N TRP A 125 2.73 17.44 23.26
CA TRP A 125 2.96 16.47 22.19
C TRP A 125 4.44 16.38 21.87
N LYS A 126 4.91 15.17 21.58
CA LYS A 126 6.29 14.89 21.20
C LYS A 126 6.29 13.90 20.05
N GLU A 127 7.07 14.22 19.03
CA GLU A 127 7.29 13.33 17.90
C GLU A 127 7.75 11.94 18.37
N PRO A 128 7.12 10.86 17.88
CA PRO A 128 7.54 9.50 18.18
C PRO A 128 8.98 9.24 17.76
N LYS A 129 9.68 8.41 18.55
CA LYS A 129 11.04 7.95 18.22
C LYS A 129 11.00 6.51 17.75
N LYS A 130 11.90 6.18 16.84
CA LYS A 130 12.16 4.79 16.43
C LYS A 130 12.44 3.92 17.67
N PRO A 131 11.95 2.67 17.72
CA PRO A 131 12.24 1.77 18.85
C PRO A 131 13.75 1.66 19.10
N GLY A 132 14.18 1.76 20.37
CA GLY A 132 15.59 1.70 20.77
C GLY A 132 16.23 0.30 20.71
N TYR A 133 15.60 -0.65 20.01
CA TYR A 133 16.12 -2.00 19.85
C TYR A 133 17.36 -1.97 18.95
N LYS A 134 18.49 -2.47 19.46
CA LYS A 134 19.79 -2.40 18.78
C LYS A 134 19.97 -3.40 17.63
N GLY A 135 18.97 -4.22 17.31
CA GLY A 135 19.12 -5.26 16.28
C GLY A 135 20.13 -6.36 16.63
N MET A 136 20.45 -6.56 17.92
CA MET A 136 21.48 -7.53 18.32
C MET A 136 20.97 -8.98 18.35
N HIS A 137 19.66 -9.21 18.35
CA HIS A 137 19.02 -10.53 18.31
C HIS A 137 19.58 -11.53 19.36
N GLY A 138 19.89 -11.04 20.56
CA GLY A 138 20.45 -11.86 21.66
C GLY A 138 21.94 -12.20 21.52
N MET A 139 22.60 -11.74 20.45
CA MET A 139 24.03 -11.95 20.23
C MET A 139 24.85 -10.93 21.03
N LYS A 140 25.86 -11.42 21.76
CA LYS A 140 26.83 -10.59 22.50
C LYS A 140 28.10 -10.33 21.71
N VAL A 141 28.37 -11.15 20.71
CA VAL A 141 29.47 -10.99 19.76
C VAL A 141 28.82 -10.61 18.43
N PRO A 142 29.10 -9.43 17.86
CA PRO A 142 28.70 -9.12 16.50
C PRO A 142 29.20 -10.24 15.57
N GLY A 143 28.41 -10.67 14.58
CA GLY A 143 28.77 -11.75 13.64
C GLY A 143 29.96 -11.44 12.71
N GLY A 144 30.87 -10.54 13.12
CA GLY A 144 31.86 -9.89 12.28
C GLY A 144 31.29 -8.68 11.55
N GLU A 145 32.17 -7.84 11.01
CA GLU A 145 31.79 -7.00 9.87
C GLU A 145 31.42 -7.98 8.75
N LEU A 146 30.15 -7.98 8.32
CA LEU A 146 29.83 -8.56 7.02
C LEU A 146 30.59 -7.71 6.00
N THR A 147 31.79 -8.15 5.62
CA THR A 147 32.34 -7.81 4.32
C THR A 147 31.34 -8.37 3.33
N THR A 148 30.42 -7.52 2.89
CA THR A 148 29.48 -7.81 1.83
C THR A 148 30.27 -7.93 0.53
N SER A 149 31.05 -9.00 0.36
CA SER A 149 31.29 -9.59 -0.94
C SER A 149 30.14 -10.56 -1.20
N ILE A 150 28.94 -9.99 -1.44
CA ILE A 150 27.90 -10.73 -2.14
C ILE A 150 28.45 -10.97 -3.54
N LYS A 151 29.10 -12.12 -3.75
CA LYS A 151 29.20 -12.70 -5.09
C LYS A 151 27.79 -13.13 -5.46
N MET A 152 27.08 -12.26 -6.18
CA MET A 152 25.96 -12.72 -6.98
C MET A 152 26.51 -13.74 -7.97
N TRP A 153 26.21 -15.01 -7.75
CA TRP A 153 26.40 -16.03 -8.78
C TRP A 153 25.32 -15.80 -9.83
N THR A 154 25.67 -15.09 -10.91
CA THR A 154 24.98 -15.32 -12.18
C THR A 154 25.53 -16.63 -12.73
N ALA A 155 24.63 -17.52 -13.15
CA ALA A 155 25.04 -18.56 -14.09
C ALA A 155 25.67 -17.83 -15.28
N ASP A 156 26.90 -18.25 -15.61
CA ASP A 156 27.71 -17.80 -16.74
C ASP A 156 28.63 -16.60 -16.45
N ASN A 157 29.91 -16.95 -16.39
CA ASN A 157 31.13 -16.13 -16.47
C ASN A 157 31.70 -15.59 -15.14
N GLY A 158 32.66 -16.36 -14.61
CA GLY A 158 33.57 -15.92 -13.58
C GLY A 158 34.51 -14.83 -14.07
N VAL A 159 34.71 -13.82 -13.22
CA VAL A 159 35.86 -12.91 -13.27
C VAL A 159 36.38 -12.81 -11.84
N GLU A 160 37.63 -13.23 -11.64
CA GLU A 160 38.40 -12.89 -10.44
C GLU A 160 38.83 -11.42 -10.54
N VAL A 161 38.65 -10.67 -9.47
CA VAL A 161 39.20 -9.32 -9.34
C VAL A 161 40.16 -9.34 -8.16
N ASP A 162 41.44 -9.15 -8.48
CA ASP A 162 42.53 -8.97 -7.52
C ASP A 162 42.28 -7.77 -6.61
N GLN A 163 42.63 -7.93 -5.34
CA GLN A 163 42.59 -6.87 -4.33
C GLN A 163 43.74 -5.87 -4.56
N ALA A 164 43.43 -4.59 -4.45
CA ALA A 164 44.36 -3.51 -4.12
C ALA A 164 43.91 -2.84 -2.82
#